data_AF-A0A2N0QUA5-F1
#
_entry.id   AF-A0A2N0QUA5-F1
#
_cell.length_a   1.000
_cell.length_b   1.000
_cell.length_c   1.000
_cell.angle_alpha   90.00
_cell.angle_beta   90.00
_cell.angle_gamma   90.00
#
_symmetry.space_group_name_H-M   'P 1'
#
loop_
_entity.id
_entity.type
_entity.pdbx_description
1 polymer ?
#
loop_
_entity_poly.entity_id
_entity_poly.type
_entity_poly.pdbx_seq_one_letter_code
_entity_poly.pdbx_strand_id
1 'polypeptide(L)'
;MNLLIGLLNNAIEEDNNRRRWQTWFPEVIHYYADADKTRVEIERLIEEGEWDNKEFIKIQEKLLEELQIKHNPIDNKIVLEKLSALEKLETSYHEKLEKLDKLETIEKSWKLDKLETLEKFYYEKLEKLEKLETLEKTYYEKLEKLEKLETLEKSYCEKSEKSDKLEILEKSHCEILEKLNKLETLEKSYCEKLDKLEKLNKIEKLLEEMHSK
;
A
#
# COMPACT_ATOMS: atom_id res chain seq x y z
N MET A 1 -4.12 62.23 -24.65
CA MET A 1 -3.76 62.16 -26.09
C MET A 1 -4.92 62.45 -27.04
N ASN A 2 -6.15 61.98 -26.78
CA ASN A 2 -7.29 62.19 -27.72
C ASN A 2 -7.88 63.63 -27.73
N LEU A 3 -7.64 64.45 -26.71
CA LEU A 3 -8.03 65.86 -26.71
C LEU A 3 -7.13 66.72 -27.62
N LEU A 4 -5.86 66.35 -27.76
CA LEU A 4 -4.87 67.06 -28.60
C LEU A 4 -5.16 66.87 -30.10
N ILE A 5 -5.63 65.69 -30.50
CA ILE A 5 -6.01 65.40 -31.90
C ILE A 5 -7.33 66.10 -32.28
N GLY A 6 -8.28 66.19 -31.34
CA GLY A 6 -9.53 66.92 -31.55
C GLY A 6 -9.34 68.44 -31.75
N LEU A 7 -8.39 69.03 -31.02
CA LEU A 7 -8.05 70.46 -31.17
C LEU A 7 -7.27 70.76 -32.45
N LEU A 8 -6.42 69.83 -32.91
CA LEU A 8 -5.68 69.95 -34.18
C LEU A 8 -6.60 69.91 -35.41
N ASN A 9 -7.67 69.09 -35.38
CA ASN A 9 -8.59 68.97 -36.51
C ASN A 9 -9.54 70.17 -36.66
N ASN A 10 -9.91 70.86 -35.57
CA ASN A 10 -10.64 72.13 -35.65
C ASN A 10 -9.77 73.29 -36.19
N ALA A 11 -8.45 73.20 -36.07
CA ALA A 11 -7.52 74.25 -36.51
C ALA A 11 -7.13 74.17 -38.00
N ILE A 12 -7.40 73.05 -38.68
CA ILE A 12 -7.04 72.85 -40.11
C ILE A 12 -8.22 73.15 -41.05
N GLU A 13 -9.47 73.13 -40.57
CA GLU A 13 -10.64 73.48 -41.38
C GLU A 13 -10.83 75.00 -41.59
N GLU A 14 -10.01 75.85 -40.95
CA GLU A 14 -10.02 77.31 -41.13
C GLU A 14 -8.89 77.85 -42.05
N ASP A 15 -8.21 77.00 -42.82
CA ASP A 15 -7.17 77.42 -43.79
C ASP A 15 -7.75 78.17 -45.02
N ASN A 16 -9.06 78.43 -45.05
CA ASN A 16 -9.70 79.28 -46.06
C ASN A 16 -9.92 80.74 -45.63
N ASN A 17 -9.44 81.13 -44.45
CA ASN A 17 -9.60 82.50 -43.94
C ASN A 17 -8.28 83.29 -43.88
N ARG A 18 -7.24 82.78 -44.58
CA ARG A 18 -5.84 83.25 -44.63
C ARG A 18 -5.60 84.71 -45.06
N ARG A 19 -6.65 85.52 -45.31
CA ARG A 19 -6.56 86.97 -45.58
C ARG A 19 -7.09 87.87 -44.46
N ARG A 20 -7.62 87.30 -43.37
CA ARG A 20 -8.19 88.08 -42.24
C ARG A 20 -7.34 88.09 -40.96
N TRP A 21 -6.21 87.37 -40.91
CA TRP A 21 -5.52 87.07 -39.64
C TRP A 21 -4.38 88.02 -39.24
N GLN A 22 -3.89 88.89 -40.13
CA GLN A 22 -2.87 89.88 -39.73
C GLN A 22 -3.41 90.97 -38.78
N THR A 23 -4.72 91.21 -38.77
CA THR A 23 -5.32 92.33 -38.00
C THR A 23 -5.88 91.89 -36.64
N TRP A 24 -6.03 90.58 -36.38
CA TRP A 24 -6.76 90.07 -35.20
C TRP A 24 -5.95 89.23 -34.22
N PHE A 25 -4.70 88.83 -34.55
CA PHE A 25 -3.80 88.22 -33.58
C PHE A 25 -2.70 89.22 -33.18
N PRO A 26 -2.71 89.75 -31.94
CA PRO A 26 -1.62 90.61 -31.47
C PRO A 26 -0.32 89.80 -31.37
N GLU A 27 0.83 90.44 -31.66
CA GLU A 27 2.18 89.85 -31.55
C GLU A 27 2.51 89.36 -30.13
N VAL A 28 1.76 89.83 -29.12
CA VAL A 28 1.87 89.43 -27.72
C VAL A 28 0.50 89.00 -27.22
N ILE A 29 0.36 87.71 -26.91
CA ILE A 29 -0.83 87.18 -26.22
C ILE A 29 -0.55 87.23 -24.72
N HIS A 30 -1.20 88.15 -24.01
CA HIS A 30 -1.14 88.21 -22.56
C HIS A 30 -2.03 87.12 -21.96
N TYR A 31 -1.42 86.00 -21.57
CA TYR A 31 -2.10 85.01 -20.72
C TYR A 31 -2.22 85.57 -19.30
N TYR A 32 -3.40 86.06 -18.96
CA TYR A 32 -3.75 86.34 -17.57
C TYR A 32 -4.00 85.00 -16.85
N ALA A 33 -2.94 84.45 -16.27
CA ALA A 33 -3.06 83.40 -15.28
C ALA A 33 -3.43 84.05 -13.95
N ASP A 34 -4.63 83.75 -13.48
CA ASP A 34 -5.10 84.22 -12.18
C ASP A 34 -4.31 83.47 -11.09
N ALA A 35 -3.58 84.22 -10.26
CA ALA A 35 -2.74 83.67 -9.20
C ALA A 35 -3.58 82.87 -8.18
N ASP A 36 -4.82 83.30 -7.92
CA ASP A 36 -5.69 82.63 -6.96
C ASP A 36 -6.22 81.31 -7.53
N LYS A 37 -6.58 81.27 -8.83
CA LYS A 37 -6.98 80.01 -9.49
C LYS A 37 -5.82 79.03 -9.59
N THR A 38 -4.62 79.54 -9.84
CA THR A 38 -3.40 78.72 -9.90
C THR A 38 -3.08 78.12 -8.53
N ARG A 39 -3.25 78.89 -7.45
CA ARG A 39 -3.09 78.39 -6.08
C ARG A 39 -4.06 77.24 -5.77
N VAL A 40 -5.35 77.42 -6.06
CA VAL A 40 -6.39 76.41 -5.82
C VAL A 40 -6.10 75.11 -6.60
N GLU A 41 -5.65 75.22 -7.84
CA GLU A 41 -5.33 74.05 -8.66
C GLU A 41 -4.12 73.28 -8.12
N ILE A 42 -3.09 73.98 -7.67
CA ILE A 42 -1.88 73.38 -7.07
C ILE A 42 -2.21 72.69 -5.75
N GLU A 43 -3.03 73.32 -4.89
CA GLU A 43 -3.50 72.71 -3.65
C GLU A 43 -4.27 71.40 -3.92
N ARG A 44 -5.13 71.39 -4.95
CA ARG A 44 -5.82 70.16 -5.38
C ARG A 44 -4.83 69.07 -5.81
N LEU A 45 -3.84 69.40 -6.64
CA LEU A 45 -2.83 68.44 -7.10
C LEU A 45 -1.98 67.88 -5.95
N ILE A 46 -1.73 68.69 -4.91
CA ILE A 46 -1.04 68.23 -3.70
C ILE A 46 -1.91 67.25 -2.92
N GLU A 47 -3.20 67.55 -2.74
CA GLU A 47 -4.16 66.67 -2.07
C GLU A 47 -4.38 65.36 -2.83
N GLU A 48 -4.40 65.42 -4.15
CA GLU A 48 -4.51 64.25 -5.05
C GLU A 48 -3.20 63.47 -5.17
N GLY A 49 -2.08 63.99 -4.65
CA GLY A 49 -0.76 63.35 -4.69
C GLY A 49 -0.09 63.38 -6.07
N GLU A 50 -0.65 64.12 -7.02
CA GLU A 50 -0.17 64.24 -8.40
C GLU A 50 0.85 65.37 -8.59
N TRP A 51 1.03 66.22 -7.58
CA TRP A 51 1.94 67.36 -7.61
C TRP A 51 3.41 66.96 -7.73
N ASP A 52 3.83 65.84 -7.12
CA ASP A 52 5.24 65.52 -6.93
C ASP A 52 5.85 64.85 -8.18
N ASN A 53 6.49 65.65 -9.04
CA ASN A 53 7.18 65.18 -10.24
C ASN A 53 8.71 65.32 -10.09
N LYS A 54 9.41 64.19 -10.23
CA LYS A 54 10.87 64.09 -10.09
C LYS A 54 11.66 64.95 -11.08
N GLU A 55 11.08 65.35 -12.21
CA GLU A 55 11.79 66.07 -13.27
C GLU A 55 11.89 67.59 -13.06
N PHE A 56 11.02 68.19 -12.23
CA PHE A 56 10.91 69.66 -12.12
C PHE A 56 10.87 70.20 -10.69
N ILE A 57 11.45 69.48 -9.73
CA ILE A 57 11.47 69.82 -8.29
C ILE A 57 11.84 71.28 -8.04
N LYS A 58 12.92 71.78 -8.67
CA LYS A 58 13.38 73.17 -8.49
C LYS A 58 12.38 74.24 -8.96
N ILE A 59 11.62 73.94 -10.01
CA ILE A 59 10.61 74.86 -10.55
C ILE A 59 9.37 74.83 -9.66
N GLN A 60 8.99 73.65 -9.17
CA GLN A 60 7.87 73.47 -8.24
C GLN A 60 8.11 74.17 -6.91
N GLU A 61 9.30 74.01 -6.32
CA GLU A 61 9.69 74.70 -5.08
C GLU A 61 9.61 76.23 -5.23
N LYS A 62 10.15 76.75 -6.34
CA LYS A 62 10.11 78.19 -6.64
C LYS A 62 8.67 78.69 -6.83
N LEU A 63 7.81 77.91 -7.49
CA LEU A 63 6.41 78.26 -7.70
C LEU A 63 5.61 78.26 -6.39
N LEU A 64 5.86 77.29 -5.51
CA LEU A 64 5.27 77.23 -4.17
C LEU A 64 5.68 78.43 -3.32
N GLU A 65 6.95 78.85 -3.42
CA GLU A 65 7.48 80.04 -2.75
C GLU A 65 6.85 81.33 -3.28
N GLU A 66 6.76 81.50 -4.60
CA GLU A 66 6.13 82.67 -5.24
C GLU A 66 4.63 82.77 -4.92
N LEU A 67 3.92 81.63 -4.86
CA LEU A 67 2.49 81.58 -4.53
C LEU A 67 2.22 81.52 -3.02
N GLN A 68 3.26 81.52 -2.18
CA GLN A 68 3.20 81.42 -0.72
C GLN A 68 2.41 80.20 -0.21
N ILE A 69 2.47 79.09 -0.93
CA ILE A 69 1.78 77.84 -0.58
C ILE A 69 2.68 77.05 0.37
N LYS A 70 2.14 76.68 1.55
CA LYS A 70 2.87 75.87 2.52
C LYS A 70 2.80 74.40 2.12
N HIS A 71 3.84 73.90 1.48
CA HIS A 71 3.99 72.49 1.15
C HIS A 71 5.18 71.88 1.91
N ASN A 72 4.99 70.73 2.54
CA ASN A 72 6.00 70.09 3.37
C ASN A 72 6.42 68.73 2.76
N PRO A 73 7.56 68.64 2.07
CA PRO A 73 7.99 67.43 1.34
C PRO A 73 8.38 66.24 2.25
N ILE A 74 8.32 66.45 3.58
CA ILE A 74 8.65 65.45 4.60
C ILE A 74 7.73 64.22 4.52
N ASP A 75 6.47 64.40 4.10
CA ASP A 75 5.50 63.31 4.05
C ASP A 75 5.85 62.25 3.00
N ASN A 76 6.40 62.64 1.84
CA ASN A 76 6.78 61.69 0.79
C ASN A 76 8.05 60.89 1.13
N LYS A 77 8.99 61.46 1.88
CA LYS A 77 10.17 60.72 2.36
C LYS A 77 9.79 59.62 3.35
N ILE A 78 8.88 59.92 4.28
CA ILE A 78 8.37 58.97 5.27
C ILE A 78 7.59 57.84 4.58
N VAL A 79 6.78 58.17 3.58
CA VAL A 79 6.04 57.18 2.78
C VAL A 79 7.00 56.25 2.04
N LEU A 80 8.08 56.78 1.45
CA LEU A 80 9.08 55.98 0.75
C LEU A 80 9.84 55.02 1.68
N GLU A 81 10.22 55.48 2.87
CA GLU A 81 10.87 54.64 3.88
C GLU A 81 9.93 53.51 4.34
N LYS A 82 8.63 53.82 4.57
CA LYS A 82 7.62 52.82 4.92
C LYS A 82 7.39 51.79 3.81
N LEU A 83 7.38 52.22 2.55
CA LEU A 83 7.27 51.32 1.39
C LEU A 83 8.46 50.34 1.34
N SER A 84 9.68 50.85 1.53
CA SER A 84 10.89 49.99 1.54
C SER A 84 10.90 48.98 2.70
N ALA A 85 10.33 49.36 3.85
CA ALA A 85 10.18 48.46 4.98
C ALA A 85 9.11 47.39 4.71
N LEU A 86 8.03 47.75 4.02
CA LEU A 86 6.96 46.84 3.63
C LEU A 86 7.44 45.80 2.60
N GLU A 87 8.21 46.21 1.59
CA GLU A 87 8.84 45.28 0.62
C GLU A 87 9.77 44.26 1.31
N LYS A 88 10.58 44.70 2.28
CA LYS A 88 11.44 43.80 3.07
C LYS A 88 10.63 42.81 3.90
N LEU A 89 9.49 43.26 4.42
CA LEU A 89 8.61 42.41 5.20
C LEU A 89 7.91 41.38 4.29
N GLU A 90 7.44 41.81 3.12
CA GLU A 90 6.81 40.97 2.10
C GLU A 90 7.77 39.87 1.62
N THR A 91 9.01 40.22 1.28
CA THR A 91 10.05 39.24 0.92
C THR A 91 10.35 38.27 2.05
N SER A 92 10.41 38.74 3.30
CA SER A 92 10.56 37.87 4.49
C SER A 92 9.39 36.89 4.67
N TYR A 93 8.15 37.33 4.41
CA TYR A 93 6.98 36.46 4.47
C TYR A 93 6.99 35.41 3.36
N HIS A 94 7.33 35.79 2.12
CA HIS A 94 7.46 34.84 1.02
C HIS A 94 8.52 33.76 1.31
N GLU A 95 9.67 34.12 1.85
CA GLU A 95 10.69 33.14 2.24
C GLU A 95 10.21 32.17 3.33
N LYS A 96 9.43 32.65 4.30
CA LYS A 96 8.86 31.80 5.35
C LYS A 96 7.80 30.85 4.79
N LEU A 97 6.98 31.34 3.87
CA LEU A 97 5.96 30.53 3.19
C LEU A 97 6.61 29.39 2.41
N GLU A 98 7.68 29.68 1.66
CA GLU A 98 8.42 28.65 0.91
C GLU A 98 9.06 27.60 1.82
N LYS A 99 9.57 28.00 2.99
CA LYS A 99 10.10 27.06 4.00
C LYS A 99 9.00 26.17 4.60
N LEU A 100 7.80 26.73 4.79
CA LEU A 100 6.66 26.00 5.32
C LEU A 100 6.20 24.92 4.33
N ASP A 101 6.08 25.27 3.04
CA ASP A 101 5.68 24.34 1.97
C ASP A 101 6.67 23.17 1.84
N LYS A 102 7.97 23.44 1.96
CA LYS A 102 9.02 22.40 1.97
C LYS A 102 8.86 21.46 3.16
N LEU A 103 8.57 22.00 4.34
CA LEU A 103 8.39 21.22 5.56
C LEU A 103 7.15 20.32 5.49
N GLU A 104 6.04 20.84 4.97
CA GLU A 104 4.82 20.06 4.73
C GLU A 104 5.06 18.91 3.73
N THR A 105 5.83 19.17 2.68
CA THR A 105 6.20 18.16 1.68
C THR A 105 7.04 17.04 2.30
N ILE A 106 8.03 17.39 3.12
CA ILE A 106 8.88 16.43 3.85
C ILE A 106 8.03 15.60 4.84
N GLU A 107 7.12 16.24 5.58
CA GLU A 107 6.26 15.54 6.53
C GLU A 107 5.34 14.52 5.84
N LYS A 108 4.76 14.88 4.68
CA LYS A 108 3.98 13.94 3.86
C LYS A 108 4.83 12.77 3.38
N SER A 109 6.05 13.03 2.90
CA SER A 109 7.00 11.97 2.51
C SER A 109 7.31 11.02 3.66
N TRP A 110 7.62 11.55 4.84
CA TRP A 110 7.96 10.71 6.01
C TRP A 110 6.78 9.83 6.46
N LYS A 111 5.55 10.36 6.41
CA LYS A 111 4.34 9.57 6.67
C LYS A 111 4.16 8.45 5.64
N LEU A 112 4.49 8.72 4.38
CA LEU A 112 4.41 7.74 3.30
C LEU A 112 5.44 6.60 3.49
N ASP A 113 6.70 6.94 3.75
CA ASP A 113 7.77 5.96 3.98
C ASP A 113 7.46 5.05 5.18
N LYS A 114 6.88 5.62 6.24
CA LYS A 114 6.44 4.84 7.41
C LYS A 114 5.31 3.87 7.07
N LEU A 115 4.42 4.23 6.14
CA LEU A 115 3.35 3.34 5.69
C LEU A 115 3.91 2.21 4.84
N GLU A 116 4.82 2.51 3.91
CA GLU A 116 5.46 1.53 3.03
C GLU A 116 6.28 0.49 3.82
N THR A 117 7.04 0.93 4.83
CA THR A 117 7.77 0.01 5.71
C THR A 117 6.85 -0.92 6.50
N LEU A 118 5.70 -0.41 6.96
CA LEU A 118 4.70 -1.22 7.66
C LEU A 118 4.06 -2.24 6.71
N GLU A 119 3.69 -1.80 5.51
CA GLU A 119 3.12 -2.66 4.46
C GLU A 119 4.07 -3.81 4.10
N LYS A 120 5.35 -3.52 3.88
CA LYS A 120 6.37 -4.54 3.63
C LYS A 120 6.46 -5.56 4.77
N PHE A 121 6.42 -5.10 6.02
CA PHE A 121 6.42 -5.98 7.19
C PHE A 121 5.18 -6.89 7.26
N TYR A 122 4.01 -6.39 6.86
CA TYR A 122 2.80 -7.20 6.77
C TYR A 122 2.92 -8.29 5.69
N TYR A 123 3.42 -7.96 4.50
CA TYR A 123 3.63 -8.96 3.44
C TYR A 123 4.62 -10.06 3.84
N GLU A 124 5.73 -9.72 4.49
CA GLU A 124 6.69 -10.73 4.99
C GLU A 124 6.07 -11.68 6.04
N LYS A 125 5.18 -11.16 6.89
CA LYS A 125 4.44 -12.00 7.83
C LYS A 125 3.45 -12.92 7.12
N LEU A 126 2.78 -12.42 6.09
CA LEU A 126 1.79 -13.16 5.32
C LEU A 126 2.44 -14.35 4.58
N GLU A 127 3.62 -14.13 3.97
CA GLU A 127 4.40 -15.20 3.32
C GLU A 127 4.82 -16.31 4.31
N LYS A 128 5.22 -15.94 5.53
CA LYS A 128 5.55 -16.93 6.58
C LYS A 128 4.33 -17.75 6.99
N LEU A 129 3.15 -17.13 7.03
CA LEU A 129 1.89 -17.79 7.38
C LEU A 129 1.51 -18.83 6.32
N GLU A 130 1.65 -18.48 5.05
CA GLU A 130 1.37 -19.38 3.92
C GLU A 130 2.27 -20.62 3.94
N LYS A 131 3.58 -20.43 4.22
CA LYS A 131 4.52 -21.54 4.41
C LYS A 131 4.09 -22.47 5.55
N LEU A 132 3.59 -21.93 6.65
CA LEU A 132 3.10 -22.72 7.78
C LEU A 132 1.86 -23.54 7.40
N GLU A 133 0.93 -22.96 6.64
CA GLU A 133 -0.27 -23.65 6.16
C GLU A 133 0.10 -24.84 5.25
N THR A 134 1.09 -24.69 4.37
CA THR A 134 1.57 -25.82 3.55
C THR A 134 2.17 -26.94 4.40
N LEU A 135 2.93 -26.59 5.45
CA LEU A 135 3.50 -27.58 6.36
C LEU A 135 2.40 -28.32 7.13
N GLU A 136 1.39 -27.60 7.60
CA GLU A 136 0.23 -28.18 8.29
C GLU A 136 -0.51 -29.18 7.39
N LYS A 137 -0.77 -28.83 6.13
CA LYS A 137 -1.36 -29.77 5.14
C LYS A 137 -0.52 -31.04 4.99
N THR A 138 0.80 -30.90 4.82
CA THR A 138 1.68 -32.09 4.71
C THR A 138 1.74 -32.92 5.99
N TYR A 139 1.53 -32.32 7.17
CA TYR A 139 1.47 -33.04 8.43
C TYR A 139 0.19 -33.89 8.51
N TYR A 140 -0.97 -33.33 8.16
CA TYR A 140 -2.23 -34.08 8.14
C TYR A 140 -2.21 -35.23 7.12
N GLU A 141 -1.64 -35.03 5.93
CA GLU A 141 -1.46 -36.11 4.95
C GLU A 141 -0.59 -37.27 5.48
N LYS A 142 0.46 -36.96 6.26
CA LYS A 142 1.29 -37.98 6.90
C LYS A 142 0.51 -38.73 7.97
N LEU A 143 -0.32 -38.03 8.73
CA LEU A 143 -1.12 -38.60 9.81
C LEU A 143 -2.16 -39.60 9.24
N GLU A 144 -2.81 -39.26 8.13
CA GLU A 144 -3.73 -40.16 7.42
C GLU A 144 -3.03 -41.43 6.90
N LYS A 145 -1.80 -41.29 6.37
CA LYS A 145 -0.99 -42.44 5.94
C LYS A 145 -0.62 -43.35 7.11
N LEU A 146 -0.36 -42.78 8.28
CA LEU A 146 0.02 -43.51 9.49
C LEU A 146 -1.15 -44.32 10.05
N GLU A 147 -2.35 -43.75 10.04
CA GLU A 147 -3.58 -44.45 10.43
C GLU A 147 -3.86 -45.67 9.51
N LYS A 148 -3.70 -45.51 8.20
CA LYS A 148 -3.80 -46.64 7.25
C LYS A 148 -2.80 -47.76 7.56
N LEU A 149 -1.58 -47.39 7.94
CA LEU A 149 -0.54 -48.36 8.30
C LEU A 149 -0.88 -49.13 9.58
N GLU A 150 -1.47 -48.46 10.58
CA GLU A 150 -1.96 -49.09 11.80
C GLU A 150 -3.07 -50.11 11.52
N THR A 151 -4.00 -49.81 10.61
CA THR A 151 -5.06 -50.77 10.22
C THR A 151 -4.48 -52.00 9.53
N LEU A 152 -3.44 -51.82 8.71
CA LEU A 152 -2.76 -52.92 8.04
C LEU A 152 -2.03 -53.81 9.05
N GLU A 153 -1.34 -53.21 10.03
CA GLU A 153 -0.64 -53.91 11.10
C GLU A 153 -1.60 -54.77 11.93
N LYS A 154 -2.74 -54.21 12.36
CA LYS A 154 -3.80 -54.97 13.05
C LYS A 154 -4.24 -56.19 12.24
N SER A 155 -4.51 -56.00 10.94
CA SER A 155 -4.92 -57.08 10.05
C SER A 155 -3.86 -58.17 9.88
N TYR A 156 -2.57 -57.81 9.98
CA TYR A 156 -1.46 -58.75 9.89
C TYR A 156 -1.33 -59.58 11.17
N CYS A 157 -1.41 -58.94 12.35
CA CYS A 157 -1.39 -59.62 13.64
C CYS A 157 -2.53 -60.65 13.76
N GLU A 158 -3.75 -60.28 13.36
CA GLU A 158 -4.90 -61.21 13.33
C GLU A 158 -4.66 -62.44 12.44
N LYS A 159 -3.95 -62.26 11.31
CA LYS A 159 -3.59 -63.38 10.42
C LYS A 159 -2.53 -64.27 11.06
N SER A 160 -1.53 -63.69 11.73
CA SER A 160 -0.51 -64.44 12.45
C SER A 160 -1.12 -65.31 13.54
N GLU A 161 -2.01 -64.76 14.38
CA GLU A 161 -2.67 -65.54 15.43
C GLU A 161 -3.51 -66.71 14.89
N LYS A 162 -4.14 -66.51 13.72
CA LYS A 162 -4.87 -67.60 13.04
C LYS A 162 -3.91 -68.68 12.55
N SER A 163 -2.73 -68.31 12.07
CA SER A 163 -1.67 -69.24 11.68
C SER A 163 -1.17 -70.06 12.86
N ASP A 164 -0.90 -69.41 14.00
CA ASP A 164 -0.41 -70.10 15.21
C ASP A 164 -1.42 -71.15 15.71
N LYS A 165 -2.72 -70.82 15.67
CA LYS A 165 -3.81 -71.77 16.00
C LYS A 165 -3.84 -72.97 15.06
N LEU A 166 -3.56 -72.76 13.78
CA LEU A 166 -3.53 -73.82 12.76
C LEU A 166 -2.33 -74.75 12.99
N GLU A 167 -1.17 -74.22 13.39
CA GLU A 167 0.01 -75.01 13.74
C GLU A 167 -0.25 -75.92 14.95
N ILE A 168 -0.94 -75.42 15.98
CA ILE A 168 -1.34 -76.23 17.15
C ILE A 168 -2.28 -77.37 16.72
N LEU A 169 -3.24 -77.07 15.83
CA LEU A 169 -4.17 -78.07 15.31
C LEU A 169 -3.41 -79.15 14.52
N GLU A 170 -2.46 -78.77 13.67
CA GLU A 170 -1.65 -79.72 12.89
C GLU A 170 -0.82 -80.64 13.80
N LYS A 171 -0.19 -80.10 14.86
CA LYS A 171 0.51 -80.91 15.87
C LYS A 171 -0.42 -81.91 16.54
N SER A 172 -1.63 -81.49 16.92
CA SER A 172 -2.61 -82.39 17.53
C SER A 172 -3.09 -83.50 16.57
N HIS A 173 -3.22 -83.21 15.28
CA HIS A 173 -3.56 -84.20 14.26
C HIS A 173 -2.47 -85.26 14.11
N CYS A 174 -1.19 -84.86 14.11
CA CYS A 174 -0.06 -85.79 14.09
C CYS A 174 -0.07 -86.75 15.29
N GLU A 175 -0.33 -86.24 16.49
CA GLU A 175 -0.45 -87.09 17.69
C GLU A 175 -1.60 -88.10 17.62
N ILE A 176 -2.75 -87.67 17.06
CA ILE A 176 -3.89 -88.58 16.83
C ILE A 176 -3.50 -89.66 15.83
N LEU A 177 -2.82 -89.30 14.74
CA LEU A 177 -2.40 -90.23 13.71
C LEU A 177 -1.40 -91.28 14.23
N GLU A 178 -0.46 -90.88 15.10
CA GLU A 178 0.42 -91.83 15.78
C GLU A 178 -0.34 -92.79 16.69
N LYS A 179 -1.34 -92.30 17.44
CA LYS A 179 -2.21 -93.14 18.27
C LYS A 179 -3.01 -94.12 17.42
N LEU A 180 -3.50 -93.68 16.26
CA LEU A 180 -4.26 -94.51 15.32
C LEU A 180 -3.38 -95.64 14.75
N ASN A 181 -2.15 -95.32 14.34
CA ASN A 181 -1.18 -96.32 13.86
C ASN A 181 -0.89 -97.38 14.93
N LYS A 182 -0.71 -96.96 16.20
CA LYS A 182 -0.52 -97.91 17.32
C LYS A 182 -1.73 -98.85 17.48
N LEU A 183 -2.95 -98.31 17.38
CA LEU A 183 -4.16 -99.13 17.46
C LEU A 183 -4.24 -100.14 16.30
N GLU A 184 -3.89 -99.74 15.08
CA GLU A 184 -3.87 -100.63 13.91
C GLU A 184 -2.88 -101.79 14.10
N THR A 185 -1.70 -101.54 14.67
CA THR A 185 -0.73 -102.61 14.97
C THR A 185 -1.26 -103.59 16.02
N LEU A 186 -2.01 -103.09 17.00
CA LEU A 186 -2.62 -103.91 18.04
C LEU A 186 -3.74 -104.77 17.47
N GLU A 187 -4.59 -104.20 16.61
CA GLU A 187 -5.65 -104.90 15.90
C GLU A 187 -5.08 -106.04 15.05
N LYS A 188 -4.03 -105.78 14.26
CA LYS A 188 -3.31 -106.83 13.50
C LYS A 188 -2.83 -107.95 14.43
N SER A 189 -2.24 -107.61 15.58
CA SER A 189 -1.81 -108.61 16.56
C SER A 189 -2.97 -109.43 17.15
N TYR A 190 -4.13 -108.81 17.41
CA TYR A 190 -5.31 -109.53 17.88
C TYR A 190 -5.88 -110.47 16.81
N CYS A 191 -5.96 -110.04 15.55
CA CYS A 191 -6.38 -110.90 14.44
C CYS A 191 -5.48 -112.13 14.31
N GLU A 192 -4.16 -111.97 14.37
CA GLU A 192 -3.22 -113.10 14.36
C GLU A 192 -3.42 -114.06 15.54
N LYS A 193 -3.75 -113.54 16.73
CA LYS A 193 -4.05 -114.37 17.90
C LYS A 193 -5.36 -115.14 17.72
N LEU A 194 -6.39 -114.52 17.12
CA LEU A 194 -7.65 -115.18 16.79
C LEU A 194 -7.44 -116.31 15.78
N ASP A 195 -6.68 -116.08 14.71
CA ASP A 195 -6.34 -117.11 13.72
C ASP A 195 -5.61 -118.31 14.36
N LYS A 196 -4.70 -118.03 15.31
CA LYS A 196 -3.99 -119.07 16.07
C LYS A 196 -4.95 -119.87 16.96
N LEU A 197 -5.87 -119.20 17.66
CA LEU A 197 -6.87 -119.85 18.49
C LEU A 197 -7.81 -120.74 17.66
N GLU A 198 -8.24 -120.27 16.49
CA GLU A 198 -9.10 -121.06 15.60
C GLU A 198 -8.41 -122.35 15.13
N LYS A 199 -7.11 -122.28 14.82
CA LYS A 199 -6.30 -123.47 14.51
C LYS A 199 -6.24 -124.44 15.69
N LEU A 200 -6.12 -123.94 16.92
CA LEU A 200 -6.05 -124.76 18.13
C LEU A 200 -7.39 -125.47 18.42
N ASN A 201 -8.50 -124.75 18.29
CA ASN A 201 -9.85 -125.33 18.40
C ASN A 201 -10.11 -126.44 17.36
N LYS A 202 -9.55 -126.32 16.15
CA LYS A 202 -9.62 -127.38 15.13
C LYS A 202 -8.86 -128.65 15.57
N ILE A 203 -7.70 -128.50 16.22
CA ILE A 203 -6.92 -129.62 16.75
C ILE A 203 -7.66 -130.28 17.93
N GLU A 204 -8.24 -129.48 18.83
CA GLU A 204 -8.99 -129.99 19.99
C GLU A 204 -10.18 -130.86 19.57
N LYS A 205 -10.97 -130.41 18.58
CA LYS A 205 -12.05 -131.22 17.99
C LYS A 205 -11.57 -132.56 17.43
N LEU A 206 -10.44 -132.57 16.72
CA LEU A 206 -9.85 -133.83 16.21
C LEU A 206 -9.43 -134.76 17.36
N LEU A 207 -8.95 -134.20 18.47
CA LEU A 207 -8.57 -134.96 19.67
C LEU A 207 -9.81 -135.60 20.35
N GLU A 208 -10.89 -134.83 20.50
CA GLU A 208 -12.16 -135.34 21.04
C GLU A 208 -12.75 -136.47 20.18
N GLU A 209 -12.65 -136.34 18.85
CA GLU A 209 -13.04 -137.40 17.90
C GLU A 209 -12.18 -138.66 18.03
N MET A 210 -10.90 -138.51 18.37
CA MET A 210 -10.01 -139.66 18.65
C MET A 210 -10.33 -140.35 19.97
N HIS A 211 -10.69 -139.59 21.02
CA HIS A 211 -11.02 -140.14 22.34
C HIS A 211 -12.42 -140.78 22.41
N SER A 212 -13.28 -140.52 21.43
CA SER A 212 -14.63 -141.09 21.33
C SER A 212 -14.71 -142.39 20.50
N LYS A 213 -13.57 -142.95 20.07
CA LYS A 213 -13.44 -144.24 19.37
C LYS A 213 -12.81 -145.30 20.28
#